data_AF-A0A067E8K6-F1
#
_entry.id   AF-A0A067E8K6-F1
#
_cell.length_a   1.000
_cell.length_b   1.000
_cell.length_c   1.000
_cell.angle_alpha   90.00
_cell.angle_beta   90.00
_cell.angle_gamma   90.00
#
_symmetry.space_group_name_H-M   'P 1'
#
loop_
_entity.id
_entity.type
_entity.pdbx_description
1 polymer ?
#
loop_
_entity_poly.entity_id
_entity_poly.type
_entity_poly.pdbx_seq_one_letter_code
_entity_poly.pdbx_strand_id
1 'polypeptide(L)'
;MQGAIQSFLSHGNIVKSAVLQRIRLVNPMLRPVVSSRFESVSSARMEEHGFESTTISDILKAKGKGADGSWLWCTTDDTVYDAVKSMTQHNVGALVVVKPGEQKSVAGIITERDYLRKIIVQGRSSKSTKVGDIMTEEV
;
A
#
# COMPACT_ATOMS: atom_id res chain seq x y z
N MET A 1 0.46 -18.34 43.50
CA MET A 1 0.95 -17.22 42.66
C MET A 1 1.50 -17.84 41.38
N GLN A 2 0.70 -17.97 40.32
CA GLN A 2 0.51 -16.98 39.24
C GLN A 2 1.87 -16.62 38.59
N GLY A 3 2.07 -16.75 37.28
CA GLY A 3 1.14 -16.36 36.23
C GLY A 3 1.03 -17.34 35.07
N ALA A 4 -0.18 -17.31 34.51
CA ALA A 4 -0.62 -18.02 33.34
C ALA A 4 0.07 -17.51 32.07
N ILE A 5 0.36 -18.44 31.16
CA ILE A 5 0.53 -18.17 29.74
C ILE A 5 -0.88 -17.90 29.19
N GLN A 6 -1.22 -16.65 28.90
CA GLN A 6 -2.44 -16.30 28.17
C GLN A 6 -2.09 -16.29 26.67
N SER A 7 -2.58 -17.29 25.92
CA SER A 7 -2.59 -17.28 24.46
C SER A 7 -4.00 -16.94 23.99
N PHE A 8 -4.20 -15.77 23.40
CA PHE A 8 -5.42 -15.44 22.67
C PHE A 8 -5.19 -15.65 21.17
N LEU A 9 -6.03 -16.49 20.55
CA LEU A 9 -6.09 -16.68 19.10
C LEU A 9 -7.22 -15.81 18.54
N SER A 10 -6.86 -14.85 17.69
CA SER A 10 -7.76 -14.23 16.73
C SER A 10 -6.94 -13.80 15.53
N HIS A 11 -7.13 -14.49 14.41
CA HIS A 11 -6.78 -14.13 13.03
C HIS A 11 -5.52 -13.29 12.80
N GLY A 12 -4.45 -13.96 12.34
CA GLY A 12 -3.31 -13.33 11.68
C GLY A 12 -2.13 -13.00 12.60
N ASN A 13 -0.95 -13.52 12.23
CA ASN A 13 0.39 -13.19 12.73
C ASN A 13 0.76 -13.71 14.13
N ILE A 14 1.58 -14.77 14.15
CA ILE A 14 2.27 -15.26 15.34
C ILE A 14 3.66 -14.60 15.39
N VAL A 15 3.83 -13.61 16.27
CA VAL A 15 5.15 -13.09 16.65
C VAL A 15 5.64 -13.87 17.87
N LYS A 16 6.78 -14.56 17.74
CA LYS A 16 7.50 -15.13 18.89
C LYS A 16 8.80 -14.35 19.08
N SER A 17 8.82 -13.39 20.02
CA SER A 17 10.07 -12.96 20.64
C SER A 17 10.36 -13.89 21.82
N ALA A 18 11.46 -14.64 21.77
CA ALA A 18 11.95 -15.40 22.90
C ALA A 18 13.32 -14.86 23.33
N VAL A 19 13.38 -14.49 24.60
CA VAL A 19 14.52 -13.91 25.31
C VAL A 19 15.63 -14.96 25.49
N LEU A 20 16.86 -14.62 25.06
CA LEU A 20 18.08 -15.40 25.23
C LEU A 20 18.45 -15.55 26.71
N GLN A 21 18.62 -16.79 27.20
CA GLN A 21 19.43 -17.04 28.40
C GLN A 21 20.24 -18.35 28.32
N ARG A 22 21.53 -18.16 28.67
CA ARG A 22 22.53 -19.09 29.24
C ARG A 22 23.49 -19.87 28.32
N ILE A 23 24.71 -19.33 28.33
CA ILE A 23 26.03 -19.96 28.21
C ILE A 23 26.16 -21.26 29.02
N ARG A 24 26.71 -22.33 28.42
CA ARG A 24 27.73 -23.24 28.99
C ARG A 24 28.55 -23.91 27.86
N LEU A 25 29.84 -24.12 28.14
CA LEU A 25 30.97 -24.50 27.27
C LEU A 25 31.10 -26.03 27.02
N VAL A 26 32.06 -26.41 26.14
CA VAL A 26 32.71 -27.73 25.84
C VAL A 26 32.22 -28.36 24.51
N ASN A 27 32.99 -28.78 23.48
CA ASN A 27 34.43 -28.88 23.11
C ASN A 27 34.48 -28.98 21.54
N PRO A 28 35.55 -28.57 20.83
CA PRO A 28 35.69 -28.79 19.38
C PRO A 28 36.50 -30.07 19.07
N MET A 29 36.10 -30.87 18.06
CA MET A 29 36.97 -31.70 17.17
C MET A 29 36.19 -32.80 16.39
N LEU A 30 36.31 -32.77 15.04
CA LEU A 30 36.17 -33.88 14.04
C LEU A 30 34.74 -34.46 13.80
N ARG A 31 34.19 -34.73 12.60
CA ARG A 31 34.56 -34.80 11.17
C ARG A 31 33.25 -34.85 10.33
N PRO A 32 33.28 -34.66 8.99
CA PRO A 32 32.09 -34.48 8.16
C PRO A 32 31.47 -35.81 7.74
N VAL A 33 30.13 -35.89 7.69
CA VAL A 33 29.40 -36.94 7.00
C VAL A 33 28.63 -36.30 5.85
N VAL A 34 29.15 -36.51 4.65
CA VAL A 34 28.41 -36.33 3.40
C VAL A 34 27.31 -37.38 3.39
N SER A 35 26.06 -36.94 3.38
CA SER A 35 24.95 -37.77 2.94
C SER A 35 24.09 -36.94 2.01
N SER A 36 24.27 -37.23 0.74
CA SER A 36 23.41 -36.80 -0.35
C SER A 36 22.00 -37.34 -0.14
N ARG A 37 21.02 -36.44 0.00
CA ARG A 37 19.69 -36.69 -0.54
C ARG A 37 19.30 -35.50 -1.40
N PHE A 38 19.32 -35.77 -2.70
CA PHE A 38 18.59 -35.03 -3.71
C PHE A 38 17.13 -34.92 -3.26
N GLU A 39 16.72 -33.73 -2.86
CA GLU A 39 15.38 -33.26 -3.20
C GLU A 39 15.57 -32.11 -4.17
N SER A 40 15.45 -32.46 -5.44
CA SER A 40 15.15 -31.52 -6.52
C SER A 40 13.81 -30.89 -6.22
N VAL A 41 13.78 -29.92 -5.32
CA VAL A 41 12.83 -28.84 -5.47
C VAL A 41 13.37 -28.09 -6.67
N SER A 42 12.75 -28.37 -7.83
CA SER A 42 12.67 -27.38 -8.89
C SER A 42 12.32 -26.08 -8.18
N SER A 43 13.35 -25.26 -7.92
CA SER A 43 13.13 -23.85 -7.68
C SER A 43 12.44 -23.45 -8.95
N ALA A 44 11.10 -23.41 -8.91
CA ALA A 44 10.32 -22.67 -9.86
C ALA A 44 10.96 -21.30 -9.76
N ARG A 45 11.90 -21.06 -10.68
CA ARG A 45 12.62 -19.81 -10.78
C ARG A 45 11.49 -18.83 -10.98
N MET A 46 11.07 -18.20 -9.90
CA MET A 46 10.49 -16.90 -10.02
C MET A 46 11.61 -16.15 -10.69
N GLU A 47 11.45 -15.91 -11.98
CA GLU A 47 12.25 -14.91 -12.65
C GLU A 47 12.00 -13.66 -11.82
N GLU A 48 12.96 -13.33 -10.96
CA GLU A 48 13.09 -11.99 -10.44
C GLU A 48 13.39 -11.13 -11.66
N HIS A 49 12.35 -10.83 -12.44
CA HIS A 49 12.31 -9.58 -13.16
C HIS A 49 12.35 -8.53 -12.05
N GLY A 50 13.56 -8.12 -11.68
CA GLY A 50 13.75 -6.93 -10.87
C GLY A 50 12.98 -5.77 -11.50
N PHE A 51 12.90 -4.66 -10.77
CA PHE A 51 12.26 -3.43 -11.26
C PHE A 51 12.83 -2.90 -12.60
N GLU A 52 13.86 -3.54 -13.15
CA GLU A 52 14.52 -3.25 -14.43
C GLU A 52 13.60 -3.38 -15.67
N SER A 53 12.59 -4.26 -15.66
CA SER A 53 11.70 -4.47 -16.84
C SER A 53 10.21 -4.24 -16.58
N THR A 54 9.81 -4.00 -15.33
CA THR A 54 8.40 -3.80 -14.98
C THR A 54 7.93 -2.41 -15.41
N THR A 55 6.88 -2.33 -16.23
CA THR A 55 6.31 -1.02 -16.60
C THR A 55 5.24 -0.56 -15.60
N ILE A 56 4.99 0.76 -15.55
CA ILE A 56 3.84 1.31 -14.80
C ILE A 56 2.52 0.67 -15.24
N SER A 57 2.39 0.35 -16.54
CA SER A 57 1.20 -0.34 -17.07
C SER A 57 1.00 -1.70 -16.40
N ASP A 58 2.08 -2.45 -16.16
CA ASP A 58 2.01 -3.77 -15.54
C ASP A 58 1.62 -3.67 -14.07
N ILE A 59 2.15 -2.66 -13.36
CA ILE A 59 1.74 -2.35 -11.98
C ILE A 59 0.25 -1.98 -11.92
N LEU A 60 -0.22 -1.12 -12.83
CA LEU A 60 -1.62 -0.69 -12.87
C LEU A 60 -2.56 -1.85 -13.23
N LYS A 61 -2.17 -2.72 -14.17
CA LYS A 61 -2.92 -3.95 -14.51
C LYS A 61 -3.01 -4.91 -13.33
N ALA A 62 -1.93 -5.05 -12.56
CA ALA A 62 -1.93 -5.87 -11.35
C ALA A 62 -2.82 -5.27 -10.25
N LYS A 63 -2.71 -3.95 -10.01
CA LYS A 63 -3.54 -3.22 -9.03
C LYS A 63 -5.03 -3.30 -9.35
N GLY A 64 -5.40 -3.22 -10.63
CA GLY A 64 -6.79 -3.30 -11.08
C GLY A 64 -7.49 -4.64 -10.86
N LYS A 65 -6.78 -5.69 -10.43
CA LYS A 65 -7.34 -7.03 -10.14
C LYS A 65 -7.60 -7.30 -8.65
N GLY A 66 -7.23 -6.39 -7.74
CA GLY A 66 -7.48 -6.50 -6.29
C GLY A 66 -8.87 -6.03 -5.86
N ALA A 67 -9.24 -6.31 -4.60
CA ALA A 67 -10.54 -5.95 -3.99
C ALA A 67 -10.85 -4.44 -4.01
N ASP A 68 -9.82 -3.60 -4.16
CA ASP A 68 -9.91 -2.14 -4.08
C ASP A 68 -10.06 -1.47 -5.47
N GLY A 69 -10.15 -2.29 -6.53
CA GLY A 69 -10.69 -1.99 -7.86
C GLY A 69 -10.39 -0.60 -8.47
N SER A 70 -9.63 -0.60 -9.56
CA SER A 70 -9.42 0.55 -10.48
C SER A 70 -8.75 1.79 -9.88
N TRP A 71 -8.21 2.64 -10.75
CA TRP A 71 -7.72 3.95 -10.35
C TRP A 71 -8.94 4.81 -9.98
N LEU A 72 -8.89 5.44 -8.79
CA LEU A 72 -9.98 6.26 -8.30
C LEU A 72 -9.89 7.67 -8.88
N TRP A 73 -11.05 8.23 -9.17
CA TRP A 73 -11.17 9.52 -9.82
C TRP A 73 -12.35 10.32 -9.28
N CYS A 74 -12.33 11.61 -9.57
CA CYS A 74 -13.40 12.56 -9.31
C CYS A 74 -13.49 13.53 -10.49
N THR A 75 -14.56 14.31 -10.56
CA THR A 75 -14.74 15.35 -11.57
C THR A 75 -14.33 16.72 -11.05
N THR A 76 -14.12 17.68 -11.94
CA THR A 76 -13.90 19.08 -11.56
C THR A 76 -15.06 19.66 -10.74
N ASP A 77 -16.27 19.13 -10.92
CA ASP A 77 -17.51 19.63 -10.33
C ASP A 77 -17.85 19.00 -8.98
N ASP A 78 -17.12 17.95 -8.58
CA ASP A 78 -17.29 17.34 -7.28
C ASP A 78 -16.89 18.33 -6.17
N THR A 79 -17.49 18.17 -5.00
CA THR A 79 -17.04 18.94 -3.84
C THR A 79 -15.73 18.37 -3.33
N VAL A 80 -14.89 19.25 -2.77
CA VAL A 80 -13.65 18.80 -2.13
C VAL A 80 -13.94 17.85 -0.97
N TYR A 81 -15.07 18.03 -0.28
CA TYR A 81 -15.53 17.11 0.76
C TYR A 81 -15.73 15.69 0.23
N ASP A 82 -16.43 15.53 -0.90
CA ASP A 82 -16.69 14.21 -1.48
C ASP A 82 -15.41 13.54 -1.98
N ALA A 83 -14.51 14.33 -2.58
CA ALA A 83 -13.19 13.84 -2.99
C ALA A 83 -12.37 13.31 -1.79
N VAL A 84 -12.26 14.08 -0.71
CA VAL A 84 -11.50 13.66 0.49
C VAL A 84 -12.19 12.50 1.23
N LYS A 85 -13.53 12.46 1.22
CA LYS A 85 -14.29 11.33 1.74
C LYS A 85 -13.95 10.05 0.98
N SER A 86 -13.93 10.10 -0.36
CA SER A 86 -13.53 8.97 -1.21
C SER A 86 -12.08 8.54 -0.92
N MET A 87 -11.15 9.49 -0.84
CA MET A 87 -9.75 9.23 -0.43
C MET A 87 -9.67 8.45 0.89
N THR A 88 -10.42 8.87 1.91
CA THR A 88 -10.45 8.24 3.24
C THR A 88 -11.05 6.83 3.19
N GLN A 89 -12.16 6.66 2.46
CA GLN A 89 -12.86 5.37 2.35
C GLN A 89 -12.00 4.29 1.67
N HIS A 90 -11.17 4.71 0.71
CA HIS A 90 -10.34 3.82 -0.08
C HIS A 90 -8.86 3.81 0.34
N ASN A 91 -8.52 4.52 1.41
CA ASN A 91 -7.15 4.65 1.92
C ASN A 91 -6.14 5.10 0.82
N VAL A 92 -6.53 6.11 0.03
CA VAL A 92 -5.69 6.72 -1.01
C VAL A 92 -5.50 8.21 -0.76
N GLY A 93 -4.30 8.74 -0.97
CA GLY A 93 -4.00 10.16 -0.72
C GLY A 93 -4.19 11.09 -1.93
N ALA A 94 -4.64 10.56 -3.06
CA ALA A 94 -4.84 11.32 -4.30
C ALA A 94 -5.90 10.71 -5.21
N LEU A 95 -6.57 11.56 -5.99
CA LEU A 95 -7.53 11.17 -7.02
C LEU A 95 -7.15 11.83 -8.34
N VAL A 96 -7.31 11.07 -9.43
CA VAL A 96 -7.27 11.66 -10.78
C VAL A 96 -8.51 12.52 -10.96
N VAL A 97 -8.35 13.74 -11.48
CA VAL A 97 -9.47 14.61 -11.81
C VAL A 97 -9.73 14.51 -13.31
N VAL A 98 -10.98 14.25 -13.68
CA VAL A 98 -11.42 14.22 -15.08
C VAL A 98 -12.42 15.33 -15.37
N LYS A 99 -12.55 15.71 -16.63
CA LYS A 99 -13.59 16.66 -17.05
C LYS A 99 -14.98 16.00 -16.98
N PRO A 100 -16.02 16.73 -16.56
CA PRO A 100 -17.39 16.23 -16.59
C PRO A 100 -17.78 15.78 -18.00
N GLY A 101 -18.43 14.62 -18.12
CA GLY A 101 -18.84 14.07 -19.42
C GLY A 101 -17.73 13.42 -20.25
N GLU A 102 -16.45 13.58 -19.86
CA GLU A 102 -15.30 13.04 -20.60
C GLU A 102 -14.38 12.21 -19.69
N GLN A 103 -14.76 10.97 -19.39
CA GLN A 103 -13.99 10.06 -18.53
C GLN A 103 -12.56 9.75 -19.03
N LYS A 104 -12.25 10.09 -20.29
CA LYS A 104 -10.91 9.92 -20.89
C LYS A 104 -10.07 11.21 -20.88
N SER A 105 -10.65 12.36 -20.57
CA SER A 105 -9.91 13.62 -20.47
C SER A 105 -9.51 13.86 -19.02
N VAL A 106 -8.22 13.71 -18.76
CA VAL A 106 -7.63 14.15 -17.50
C VAL A 106 -7.69 15.68 -17.46
N ALA A 107 -8.09 16.20 -16.31
CA ALA A 107 -8.06 17.63 -16.00
C ALA A 107 -6.90 17.95 -15.04
N GLY A 108 -6.51 16.98 -14.22
CA GLY A 108 -5.42 17.15 -13.25
C GLY A 108 -5.43 16.09 -12.16
N ILE A 109 -4.88 16.45 -11.01
CA ILE A 109 -4.82 15.62 -9.80
C ILE A 109 -5.16 16.45 -8.57
N ILE A 110 -5.90 15.86 -7.64
CA ILE A 110 -6.13 16.43 -6.31
C ILE A 110 -5.50 15.52 -5.25
N THR A 111 -4.79 16.12 -4.30
CA THR A 111 -4.07 15.41 -3.23
C THR A 111 -4.49 15.91 -1.84
N GLU A 112 -4.21 15.12 -0.80
CA GLU A 112 -4.36 15.56 0.60
C GLU A 112 -3.64 16.89 0.88
N ARG A 113 -2.50 17.11 0.23
CA ARG A 113 -1.72 18.34 0.39
C ARG A 113 -2.46 19.55 -0.18
N ASP A 114 -3.20 19.38 -1.26
CA ASP A 114 -4.08 20.42 -1.80
C ASP A 114 -5.19 20.73 -0.81
N TYR A 115 -5.82 19.71 -0.22
CA TYR A 115 -6.83 19.92 0.83
C TYR A 115 -6.27 20.72 2.03
N LEU A 116 -5.13 20.29 2.58
CA LEU A 116 -4.53 20.97 3.73
C LEU A 116 -4.18 22.43 3.41
N ARG A 117 -3.51 22.67 2.28
CA ARG A 117 -3.00 24.01 1.93
C ARG A 117 -4.06 24.95 1.38
N LYS A 118 -5.00 24.44 0.59
CA LYS A 118 -5.97 25.26 -0.14
C LYS A 118 -7.33 25.30 0.53
N ILE A 119 -7.67 24.36 1.41
CA ILE A 119 -8.92 24.42 2.21
C ILE A 119 -8.63 24.88 3.63
N ILE A 120 -7.88 24.09 4.41
CA ILE A 120 -7.72 24.33 5.85
C ILE A 120 -6.93 25.61 6.11
N VAL A 121 -5.76 25.75 5.48
CA VAL A 121 -4.89 26.92 5.69
C VAL A 121 -5.52 28.21 5.15
N GLN A 122 -6.34 28.13 4.10
CA GLN A 122 -7.02 29.29 3.51
C GLN A 122 -8.42 29.57 4.11
N GLY A 123 -8.90 28.73 5.05
CA GLY A 123 -10.22 28.90 5.66
C GLY A 123 -11.41 28.71 4.70
N ARG A 124 -11.24 27.94 3.61
CA ARG A 124 -12.34 27.65 2.67
C ARG A 124 -13.21 26.51 3.20
N SER A 125 -14.48 26.50 2.82
CA SER A 125 -15.38 25.37 3.12
C SER A 125 -15.22 24.27 2.08
N SER A 126 -14.89 23.05 2.52
CA SER A 126 -14.77 21.88 1.62
C SER A 126 -16.09 21.44 1.00
N LYS A 127 -17.22 21.75 1.66
CA LYS A 127 -18.56 21.38 1.18
C LYS A 127 -19.06 22.26 0.05
N SER A 128 -18.54 23.48 -0.08
CA SER A 128 -18.93 24.43 -1.14
C SER A 128 -17.83 24.67 -2.18
N THR A 129 -16.59 24.30 -1.88
CA THR A 129 -15.46 24.41 -2.82
C THR A 129 -15.46 23.24 -3.79
N LYS A 130 -15.20 23.52 -5.08
CA LYS A 130 -15.08 22.50 -6.11
C LYS A 130 -13.66 21.96 -6.22
N VAL A 131 -13.54 20.71 -6.65
CA VAL A 131 -12.23 20.09 -6.90
C VAL A 131 -11.44 20.88 -7.94
N GLY A 132 -12.10 21.36 -9.01
CA GLY A 132 -11.47 22.16 -10.05
C GLY A 132 -10.80 23.44 -9.52
N ASP A 133 -11.29 24.01 -8.42
CA ASP A 133 -10.72 25.25 -7.85
C ASP A 133 -9.41 25.03 -7.09
N ILE A 134 -9.07 23.79 -6.74
CA ILE A 134 -7.93 23.47 -5.90
C ILE A 134 -7.03 22.37 -6.44
N MET A 135 -7.42 21.66 -7.50
CA MET A 135 -6.57 20.63 -8.09
C MET A 135 -5.26 21.23 -8.63
N THR A 136 -4.30 20.36 -8.91
CA THR A 136 -3.17 20.69 -9.77
C THR A 136 -3.54 20.29 -11.19
N GLU A 137 -3.62 21.27 -12.08
CA GLU A 137 -3.99 21.07 -13.50
C GLU A 137 -2.91 20.28 -14.25
N GLU A 138 -3.32 19.60 -15.32
CA GLU A 138 -2.39 19.02 -16.30
C GLU A 138 -1.63 20.14 -17.04
N VAL A 139 -0.31 19.98 -17.20
CA VAL A 139 0.60 20.95 -17.86
C VAL A 139 0.93 20.49 -19.28
#